data_AF-A0A4P9WXP8-F1
#
_entry.id   AF-A0A4P9WXP8-F1
#
_cell.length_a   1.000
_cell.length_b   1.000
_cell.length_c   1.000
_cell.angle_alpha   90.00
_cell.angle_beta   90.00
_cell.angle_gamma   90.00
#
_symmetry.space_group_name_H-M   'P 1'
#
loop_
_entity.id
_entity.type
_entity.pdbx_description
1 polymer ?
#
loop_
_entity_poly.entity_id
_entity_poly.type
_entity_poly.pdbx_seq_one_letter_code
_entity_poly.pdbx_strand_id
1 'polypeptide(L)'
;MPSKTASSAATATAAGTYDGVVSYDPSRYVCDTSTAPAPVDYLFMVDGSGTMGGYIAQITKGFATFVGKVEASGVDARYSVVVFGGDPTLLIPFTWHQPDLPWQ
;
A
#
# COMPACT_ATOMS: atom_id res chain seq x y z
N MET A 1 -12.66 29.40 -7.82
CA MET A 1 -12.28 28.00 -8.10
C MET A 1 -12.28 27.26 -6.77
N PRO A 2 -12.97 26.11 -6.61
CA PRO A 2 -12.87 25.38 -5.36
C PRO A 2 -11.46 24.79 -5.22
N SER A 3 -10.78 25.16 -4.15
CA SER A 3 -9.52 24.60 -3.70
C SER A 3 -9.71 23.10 -3.46
N LYS A 4 -8.89 22.26 -4.10
CA LYS A 4 -8.82 20.83 -3.76
C LYS A 4 -8.10 20.72 -2.42
N THR A 5 -8.86 20.47 -1.35
CA THR A 5 -8.28 20.05 -0.08
C THR A 5 -7.52 18.74 -0.32
N ALA A 6 -6.21 18.77 -0.15
CA ALA A 6 -5.39 17.56 -0.19
C ALA A 6 -5.82 16.65 0.96
N SER A 7 -6.36 15.48 0.63
CA SER A 7 -6.55 14.42 1.61
C SER A 7 -5.22 13.72 1.78
N SER A 8 -4.43 14.14 2.78
CA SER A 8 -3.26 13.38 3.20
C SER A 8 -3.74 12.06 3.80
N ALA A 9 -3.28 10.93 3.27
CA ALA A 9 -3.52 9.63 3.88
C ALA A 9 -2.90 9.63 5.29
N ALA A 10 -3.73 9.54 6.32
CA ALA A 10 -3.26 9.40 7.69
C ALA A 10 -3.04 7.91 7.97
N THR A 11 -1.77 7.49 8.07
CA THR A 11 -1.43 6.16 8.57
C THR A 11 -1.46 6.21 10.10
N ALA A 12 -2.51 5.66 10.69
CA ALA A 12 -2.59 5.44 12.13
C ALA A 12 -1.77 4.21 12.51
N THR A 13 -0.51 4.39 12.92
CA THR A 13 0.29 3.29 13.50
C THR A 13 -0.06 3.16 14.98
N ALA A 14 -0.93 2.21 15.33
CA ALA A 14 -1.14 1.85 16.73
C ALA A 14 -0.01 0.91 17.18
N ALA A 15 1.05 1.46 17.78
CA ALA A 15 2.01 0.67 18.55
C ALA A 15 1.39 0.39 19.93
N GLY A 16 0.65 -0.71 20.06
CA GLY A 16 0.06 -1.12 21.35
C GLY A 16 -0.64 -2.49 21.30
N THR A 17 -0.62 -3.20 22.42
CA THR A 17 -1.33 -4.48 22.62
C THR A 17 -2.84 -4.24 22.58
N TYR A 18 -3.54 -4.97 21.71
CA TYR A 18 -4.98 -4.83 21.51
C TYR A 18 -5.76 -5.51 22.64
N ASP A 19 -6.29 -4.73 23.59
CA ASP A 19 -7.11 -5.20 24.74
C ASP A 19 -8.62 -5.00 24.52
N GLY A 20 -9.08 -5.09 23.27
CA GLY A 20 -10.52 -5.17 22.94
C GLY A 20 -11.36 -3.89 23.16
N VAL A 21 -10.81 -2.80 23.71
CA VAL A 21 -11.50 -1.50 23.83
C VAL A 21 -10.77 -0.44 23.02
N VAL A 22 -11.32 -0.10 21.84
CA VAL A 22 -10.81 1.03 21.03
C VAL A 22 -11.29 2.33 21.66
N SER A 23 -10.48 2.89 22.57
CA SER A 23 -10.67 4.26 23.05
C SER A 23 -10.13 5.23 21.99
N TYR A 24 -11.02 6.02 21.38
CA TYR A 24 -10.64 7.06 20.43
C TYR A 24 -10.25 8.34 21.18
N ASP A 25 -8.94 8.59 21.27
CA ASP A 25 -8.39 9.86 21.75
C ASP A 25 -7.86 10.67 20.55
N PRO A 26 -8.61 11.67 20.05
CA PRO A 26 -8.20 12.46 18.89
C PRO A 26 -6.95 13.31 19.15
N SER A 27 -6.55 13.52 20.42
CA SER A 27 -5.35 14.30 20.76
C SER A 27 -4.04 13.54 20.53
N ARG A 28 -4.10 12.22 20.33
CA ARG A 28 -2.93 11.36 20.08
C ARG A 28 -2.62 11.16 18.60
N TYR A 29 -3.53 11.53 17.72
CA TYR A 29 -3.34 11.46 16.27
C TYR A 29 -2.95 12.83 15.73
N VAL A 30 -1.79 13.32 16.15
CA VAL A 30 -1.15 14.46 15.49
C VAL A 30 -0.47 13.92 14.25
N CYS A 31 -0.84 14.45 13.08
CA CYS A 31 -0.09 14.17 11.86
C CYS A 31 1.32 14.74 12.04
N ASP A 32 2.33 13.89 12.20
CA ASP A 32 3.72 14.32 12.13
C ASP A 32 4.01 14.73 10.68
N THR A 33 4.05 16.03 10.42
CA THR A 33 4.41 16.59 9.11
C THR A 33 5.90 16.90 9.01
N SER A 34 6.71 16.53 10.02
CA SER A 34 8.14 16.84 10.10
C SER A 34 9.03 15.75 9.51
N THR A 35 8.48 14.60 9.15
CA THR A 35 9.25 13.50 8.57
C THR A 35 9.27 13.60 7.04
N ALA A 36 10.46 13.48 6.45
CA ALA A 36 10.60 13.27 5.00
C ALA A 36 9.72 12.09 4.58
N PRO A 37 9.17 12.05 3.35
CA PRO A 37 8.34 10.94 2.90
C PRO A 37 9.09 9.63 3.12
N ALA A 38 8.62 8.80 4.06
CA ALA A 38 9.19 7.49 4.27
C ALA A 38 8.86 6.60 3.06
N PRO A 39 9.75 5.65 2.69
CA PRO A 39 9.41 4.64 1.70
C PRO A 39 8.09 3.94 2.07
N VAL A 40 7.22 3.75 1.09
CA VAL A 40 5.89 3.17 1.28
C VAL A 40 5.83 1.76 0.69
N ASP A 41 5.23 0.84 1.44
CA ASP A 41 4.99 -0.53 0.98
C ASP A 41 3.52 -0.75 0.64
N TYR A 42 3.24 -1.16 -0.59
CA TYR A 42 1.91 -1.55 -1.04
C TYR A 42 1.83 -3.07 -1.21
N LEU A 43 0.99 -3.71 -0.39
CA LEU A 43 0.60 -5.10 -0.59
C LEU A 43 -0.76 -5.18 -1.28
N PHE A 44 -0.80 -5.78 -2.47
CA PHE A 44 -2.04 -6.12 -3.15
C PHE A 44 -2.44 -7.55 -2.81
N MET A 45 -3.56 -7.71 -2.11
CA MET A 45 -4.21 -9.01 -1.90
C MET A 45 -5.33 -9.17 -2.91
N VAL A 46 -5.25 -10.20 -3.74
CA VAL A 46 -6.14 -10.44 -4.87
C VAL A 46 -6.93 -11.71 -4.64
N ASP A 47 -8.26 -11.63 -4.74
CA ASP A 47 -9.10 -12.81 -4.81
C ASP A 47 -8.97 -13.44 -6.22
N GLY A 48 -8.37 -14.62 -6.27
CA GLY A 48 -8.20 -15.46 -7.46
C GLY A 48 -9.13 -16.67 -7.48
N SER A 49 -10.20 -16.68 -6.68
CA SER A 49 -11.23 -17.73 -6.71
C SER A 49 -11.87 -17.83 -8.11
N GLY A 50 -12.47 -18.98 -8.41
CA GLY A 50 -13.10 -19.22 -9.72
C GLY A 50 -14.17 -18.19 -10.10
N THR A 51 -14.86 -17.61 -9.11
CA THR A 51 -15.85 -16.54 -9.32
C THR A 51 -15.25 -15.22 -9.79
N MET A 52 -13.93 -15.03 -9.61
CA MET A 52 -13.20 -13.84 -10.00
C MET A 52 -12.59 -13.91 -11.41
N GLY A 53 -12.69 -15.06 -12.11
CA GLY A 53 -12.02 -15.28 -13.39
C GLY A 53 -12.34 -14.23 -14.47
N GLY A 54 -13.57 -13.72 -14.52
CA GLY A 54 -13.97 -12.66 -15.46
C GLY A 54 -13.44 -11.26 -15.13
N TYR A 55 -12.94 -11.05 -13.91
CA TYR A 55 -12.53 -9.74 -13.40
C TYR A 55 -11.01 -9.58 -13.33
N ILE A 56 -10.24 -10.67 -13.42
CA ILE A 56 -8.79 -10.64 -13.23
C ILE A 56 -8.08 -9.66 -14.17
N ALA A 57 -8.50 -9.59 -15.44
CA ALA A 57 -7.92 -8.66 -16.41
C ALA A 57 -8.17 -7.18 -16.05
N GLN A 58 -9.34 -6.86 -15.49
CA GLN A 58 -9.65 -5.51 -15.04
C GLN A 58 -8.84 -5.14 -13.79
N ILE A 59 -8.66 -6.10 -12.88
CA ILE A 59 -7.83 -5.94 -11.68
C ILE A 59 -6.37 -5.66 -12.08
N THR A 60 -5.80 -6.46 -12.98
CA THR A 60 -4.43 -6.23 -13.49
C THR A 60 -4.27 -4.85 -14.14
N LYS A 61 -5.23 -4.42 -14.94
CA LYS A 61 -5.22 -3.07 -15.54
C LYS A 61 -5.32 -1.97 -14.49
N GLY A 62 -6.13 -2.18 -13.46
CA GLY A 62 -6.25 -1.29 -12.30
C GLY A 62 -4.93 -1.12 -11.58
N PHE A 63 -4.21 -2.22 -11.32
CA PHE A 63 -2.88 -2.18 -10.69
C PHE A 63 -1.86 -1.43 -11.51
N ALA A 64 -1.75 -1.71 -12.81
CA ALA A 64 -0.83 -0.97 -13.69
C ALA A 64 -1.13 0.54 -13.69
N THR A 65 -2.42 0.91 -13.70
CA THR A 65 -2.84 2.32 -13.64
C THR A 65 -2.51 2.96 -12.29
N PHE A 66 -2.67 2.24 -11.19
CA PHE A 66 -2.35 2.72 -9.85
C PHE A 66 -0.84 2.92 -9.68
N VAL A 67 -0.05 1.91 -10.01
CA VAL A 67 1.43 1.96 -9.93
C VAL A 67 1.95 3.13 -10.76
N GLY A 68 1.47 3.30 -12.00
CA GLY A 68 1.88 4.44 -12.83
C GLY A 68 1.53 5.82 -12.23
N LYS A 69 0.45 5.92 -11.44
CA LYS A 69 0.13 7.17 -10.72
C LYS A 69 1.03 7.40 -9.52
N VAL A 70 1.37 6.34 -8.78
CA VAL A 70 2.29 6.42 -7.64
C VAL A 70 3.69 6.81 -8.11
N GLU A 71 4.20 6.16 -9.17
CA GLU A 71 5.48 6.50 -9.79
C GLU A 71 5.49 7.95 -10.29
N ALA A 72 4.45 8.39 -11.00
CA ALA A 72 4.34 9.77 -11.48
C ALA A 72 4.24 10.81 -10.34
N SER A 73 3.86 10.40 -9.13
CA SER A 73 3.81 11.28 -7.95
C SER A 73 5.15 11.40 -7.22
N GLY A 74 6.18 10.66 -7.64
CA GLY A 74 7.52 10.69 -7.03
C GLY A 74 7.59 10.03 -5.65
N VAL A 75 6.62 9.18 -5.30
CA VAL A 75 6.63 8.40 -4.06
C VAL A 75 7.61 7.24 -4.21
N ASP A 76 8.53 7.11 -3.25
CA ASP A 76 9.37 5.90 -3.11
C ASP A 76 8.49 4.76 -2.61
N ALA A 77 8.13 3.85 -3.52
CA ALA A 77 7.16 2.79 -3.28
C ALA A 77 7.71 1.42 -3.66
N ARG A 78 7.47 0.44 -2.78
CA ARG A 78 7.69 -1.00 -3.06
C ARG A 78 6.34 -1.70 -3.15
N TYR A 79 6.27 -2.73 -3.99
CA TYR A 79 5.03 -3.44 -4.28
C TYR A 79 5.17 -4.93 -4.03
N SER A 80 4.11 -5.55 -3.52
CA SER A 80 3.97 -7.00 -3.36
C SER A 80 2.58 -7.43 -3.80
N VAL A 81 2.46 -8.63 -4.35
CA VAL A 81 1.18 -9.20 -4.82
C VAL A 81 1.00 -10.60 -4.29
N VAL A 82 -0.10 -10.80 -3.57
CA VAL A 82 -0.53 -12.09 -3.02
C VAL A 82 -1.90 -12.43 -3.61
N VAL A 83 -2.08 -13.67 -4.04
CA VAL A 83 -3.37 -14.20 -4.47
C VAL A 83 -3.92 -15.15 -3.41
N PHE A 84 -5.21 -15.04 -3.11
CA PHE A 84 -5.97 -15.94 -2.23
C PHE A 84 -7.26 -16.44 -2.93
N GLY A 85 -8.02 -17.35 -2.33
CA GLY A 85 -9.19 -17.99 -2.98
C GLY A 85 -8.95 -19.42 -3.47
N GLY A 86 -7.71 -19.88 -3.31
CA GLY A 86 -7.24 -21.27 -3.28
C GLY A 86 -6.09 -21.34 -2.28
N ASP A 87 -5.04 -22.12 -2.55
CA ASP A 87 -3.80 -22.03 -1.76
C ASP A 87 -3.17 -20.63 -1.91
N PRO A 88 -2.96 -19.90 -0.80
CA PRO A 88 -2.38 -18.56 -0.86
C PRO A 88 -1.01 -18.58 -1.55
N THR A 89 -0.86 -17.77 -2.58
CA THR A 89 0.35 -17.75 -3.41
C THR A 89 0.92 -16.34 -3.45
N LEU A 90 2.20 -16.21 -3.08
CA LEU A 90 2.96 -14.99 -3.27
C LEU A 90 3.42 -14.93 -4.73
N LEU A 91 2.87 -13.99 -5.50
CA LEU A 91 3.25 -13.80 -6.91
C LEU A 91 4.46 -12.87 -7.05
N ILE A 92 4.46 -11.78 -6.28
CA ILE A 92 5.53 -10.79 -6.29
C ILE A 92 5.90 -10.52 -4.84
N PRO A 93 7.09 -10.92 -4.36
CA PRO A 93 7.59 -10.49 -3.06
C PRO A 93 7.90 -8.99 -3.08
N PHE A 94 7.92 -8.35 -1.92
CA PHE A 94 8.56 -7.03 -1.83
C PHE A 94 10.01 -7.16 -2.31
N THR A 95 10.35 -6.43 -3.37
CA THR A 95 11.74 -6.29 -3.75
C THR A 95 12.38 -5.29 -2.81
N TRP A 96 13.40 -5.74 -2.08
CA TRP A 96 14.28 -4.83 -1.38
C TRP A 96 15.01 -3.99 -2.44
N HIS A 97 14.88 -2.66 -2.38
CA HIS A 97 15.86 -1.80 -3.03
C HIS A 97 17.15 -1.95 -2.20
N GLN A 98 18.18 -2.63 -2.73
CA GLN A 98 19.55 -2.48 -2.24
C GLN A 98 20.14 -1.25 -2.94
N PRO A 99 20.42 -0.13 -2.25
CA PRO A 99 20.95 1.07 -2.88
C PRO A 99 22.42 0.98 -3.33
N ASP A 100 23.10 -0.17 -3.22
CA ASP A 100 24.57 -0.18 -3.16
C ASP A 100 25.27 -1.48 -3.61
N LEU A 101 24.84 -2.10 -4.72
CA LEU A 101 25.72 -3.05 -5.43
C LEU A 101 26.12 -2.53 -6.82
N PRO A 102 27.41 -2.19 -7.03
CA PRO A 102 27.91 -1.94 -8.37
C PRO A 102 28.11 -3.28 -9.09
N TRP A 103 27.38 -3.45 -10.19
CA TRP A 103 27.54 -4.49 -11.23
C TRP A 103 27.31 -5.95 -10.78
N GLN A 104 26.13 -6.47 -11.11
CA GLN A 104 25.98 -7.78 -11.77
C GLN A 104 24.95 -7.67 -12.88
#